data_AF-A0AA38F9M0-F1
#
_entry.id   AF-A0AA38F9M0-F1
#
_cell.length_a   1.000
_cell.length_b   1.000
_cell.length_c   1.000
_cell.angle_alpha   90.00
_cell.angle_beta   90.00
_cell.angle_gamma   90.00
#
_symmetry.space_group_name_H-M   'P 1'
#
loop_
_entity.id
_entity.type
_entity.pdbx_description
1 polymer ?
#
loop_
_entity_poly.entity_id
_entity_poly.type
_entity_poly.pdbx_seq_one_letter_code
_entity_poly.pdbx_strand_id
1 'polypeptide(L)'
;IDVSSLFSEMVMCSATSDIVLKKTCYLYVGNYEKVHPDLALLTINFLQEDCQDEDPMIRGLSLRSLCSLRVKNLVEYLVGSLRTWLRDSNSYVREMTATGALKLYHIPPSPCNIIQPMHN
;
A
#
# COMPACT_ATOMS: atom_id res chain seq x y z
N ILE A 1 25.02 -4.43 -1.34
CA ILE A 1 25.06 -2.98 -1.64
C ILE A 1 23.83 -2.40 -0.96
N ASP A 2 24.04 -1.51 0.02
CA ASP A 2 22.96 -0.76 0.64
C ASP A 2 22.59 0.39 -0.30
N VAL A 3 21.32 0.44 -0.70
CA VAL A 3 20.79 1.49 -1.58
C VAL A 3 19.80 2.39 -0.86
N SER A 4 19.61 2.21 0.46
CA SER A 4 18.63 2.94 1.29
C SER A 4 18.70 4.47 1.14
N SER A 5 19.89 5.01 0.83
CA SER A 5 20.10 6.44 0.57
C SER A 5 19.27 7.00 -0.59
N LEU A 6 18.78 6.15 -1.51
CA LEU A 6 17.98 6.54 -2.68
C LEU A 6 16.47 6.58 -2.39
N PHE A 7 16.05 6.44 -1.14
CA PHE A 7 14.63 6.29 -0.81
C PHE A 7 13.81 7.51 -1.22
N SER A 8 14.32 8.72 -0.97
CA SER A 8 13.63 9.95 -1.35
C SER A 8 13.42 10.05 -2.87
N GLU A 9 14.47 9.77 -3.63
CA GLU A 9 14.43 9.78 -5.09
C GLU A 9 13.46 8.72 -5.63
N MET A 10 13.47 7.51 -5.07
CA MET A 10 12.57 6.43 -5.47
C MET A 10 11.09 6.74 -5.19
N VAL A 11 10.79 7.41 -4.07
CA VAL A 11 9.43 7.87 -3.77
C VAL A 11 8.98 8.92 -4.78
N MET A 12 9.84 9.90 -5.11
CA MET A 12 9.53 10.91 -6.13
C MET A 12 9.35 10.30 -7.52
N CYS A 13 10.17 9.30 -7.88
CA CYS A 13 10.05 8.56 -9.14
C CYS A 13 8.76 7.75 -9.26
N SER A 14 8.06 7.48 -8.15
CA SER A 14 6.78 6.74 -8.17
C SER A 14 5.64 7.50 -8.88
N ALA A 15 5.80 8.82 -9.08
CA ALA A 15 4.86 9.65 -9.84
C ALA A 15 4.99 9.50 -11.38
N THR A 16 5.96 8.72 -11.87
CA THR A 16 6.08 8.40 -13.30
C THR A 16 4.86 7.65 -13.83
N SER A 17 4.54 7.79 -15.11
CA SER A 17 3.50 7.01 -15.80
C SER A 17 3.98 5.67 -16.34
N ASP A 18 5.29 5.41 -16.33
CA ASP A 18 5.85 4.13 -16.77
C ASP A 18 5.58 3.04 -15.72
N ILE A 19 4.79 2.03 -16.11
CA ILE A 19 4.37 0.92 -15.24
C ILE A 19 5.56 0.11 -14.71
N VAL A 20 6.60 -0.09 -15.52
CA VAL A 20 7.79 -0.86 -15.14
C VAL A 20 8.57 -0.10 -14.08
N LEU A 21 8.73 1.21 -14.26
CA LEU A 21 9.36 2.08 -13.27
C LEU A 21 8.53 2.19 -11.99
N LYS A 22 7.20 2.38 -12.08
CA LYS A 22 6.31 2.35 -10.90
C LYS A 22 6.47 1.05 -10.11
N LYS A 23 6.42 -0.11 -10.79
CA LYS A 23 6.60 -1.42 -10.16
C LYS A 23 7.95 -1.52 -9.44
N THR A 24 9.00 -1.00 -10.07
CA THR A 24 10.35 -0.99 -9.48
C THR A 24 10.41 -0.09 -8.25
N CYS A 25 9.83 1.10 -8.31
CA CYS A 25 9.77 2.03 -7.19
C CYS A 25 8.95 1.46 -6.02
N TYR A 26 7.79 0.87 -6.28
CA TYR A 26 6.95 0.28 -5.24
C TYR A 26 7.58 -0.96 -4.60
N LEU A 27 8.25 -1.80 -5.38
CA LEU A 27 9.02 -2.92 -4.84
C LEU A 27 10.16 -2.41 -3.95
N TYR A 28 10.86 -1.36 -4.38
CA TYR A 28 11.91 -0.73 -3.60
C TYR A 28 11.36 -0.20 -2.27
N VAL A 29 10.32 0.63 -2.31
CA VAL A 29 9.72 1.22 -1.10
C VAL A 29 9.26 0.13 -0.12
N GLY A 30 8.59 -0.92 -0.61
CA GLY A 30 8.14 -2.03 0.22
C GLY A 30 9.24 -2.95 0.76
N ASN A 31 10.51 -2.72 0.41
CA ASN A 31 11.66 -3.38 1.06
C ASN A 31 12.28 -2.51 2.16
N TYR A 32 12.05 -1.19 2.14
CA TYR A 32 12.72 -0.21 3.00
C TYR A 32 11.72 0.59 3.86
N GLU A 33 10.43 0.25 3.86
CA GLU A 33 9.37 1.03 4.51
C GLU A 33 9.57 1.17 6.03
N LYS A 34 10.28 0.21 6.64
CA LYS A 34 10.61 0.21 8.06
C LYS A 34 11.71 1.20 8.42
N VAL A 35 12.56 1.57 7.47
CA VAL A 35 13.69 2.48 7.68
C VAL A 35 13.21 3.93 7.64
N HIS A 36 12.24 4.23 6.76
CA HIS A 36 11.70 5.57 6.55
C HIS A 36 10.16 5.58 6.55
N PRO A 37 9.50 5.47 7.71
CA PRO A 37 8.03 5.36 7.80
C PRO A 37 7.29 6.60 7.24
N ASP A 38 7.85 7.80 7.42
CA ASP A 38 7.23 9.04 6.92
C ASP A 38 7.19 9.09 5.39
N LEU A 39 8.28 8.66 4.75
CA LEU A 39 8.36 8.59 3.29
C LEU A 39 7.52 7.42 2.75
N ALA A 40 7.37 6.32 3.50
CA ALA A 40 6.44 5.25 3.15
C ALA A 40 4.98 5.72 3.18
N LEU A 41 4.61 6.62 4.11
CA LEU A 41 3.29 7.24 4.14
C LEU A 41 3.04 8.10 2.89
N LEU A 42 4.05 8.82 2.41
CA LEU A 42 3.95 9.56 1.15
C LEU A 42 3.69 8.62 -0.04
N THR A 43 4.34 7.44 -0.07
CA THR A 43 4.07 6.42 -1.09
C THR A 43 2.65 5.87 -1.03
N ILE A 44 2.04 5.77 0.16
CA ILE A 44 0.63 5.38 0.30
C ILE A 44 -0.28 6.34 -0.47
N ASN A 45 -0.03 7.66 -0.39
CA ASN A 45 -0.82 8.65 -1.12
C ASN A 45 -0.71 8.42 -2.64
N PHE A 46 0.51 8.24 -3.17
CA PHE A 46 0.71 7.93 -4.59
C PHE A 46 0.02 6.64 -5.02
N LEU A 47 0.07 5.59 -4.19
CA LEU A 47 -0.60 4.32 -4.45
C LEU A 47 -2.12 4.46 -4.45
N GLN A 48 -2.69 5.30 -3.57
CA GLN A 48 -4.13 5.55 -3.54
C GLN A 48 -4.61 6.30 -4.77
N GLU A 49 -3.87 7.29 -5.24
CA GLU A 49 -4.13 7.99 -6.50
C GLU A 49 -4.07 7.02 -7.69
N ASP A 50 -3.01 6.20 -7.76
CA ASP A 50 -2.87 5.17 -8.80
C ASP A 50 -3.97 4.10 -8.76
N CYS A 51 -4.62 3.87 -7.61
CA CYS A 51 -5.77 2.97 -7.52
C CYS A 51 -7.02 3.54 -8.21
N GLN A 52 -6.99 4.81 -8.66
CA GLN A 52 -8.05 5.47 -9.42
C GLN A 52 -7.67 5.72 -10.89
N ASP A 53 -6.49 5.25 -11.32
CA ASP A 53 -6.01 5.42 -12.70
C ASP A 53 -6.97 4.81 -13.73
N GLU A 54 -7.00 5.35 -14.94
CA GLU A 54 -7.82 4.81 -16.03
C GLU A 54 -7.35 3.40 -16.44
N ASP A 55 -6.04 3.15 -16.41
CA ASP A 55 -5.42 1.88 -16.74
C ASP A 55 -5.63 0.85 -15.61
N PRO A 56 -6.39 -0.25 -15.84
CA PRO A 56 -6.61 -1.28 -14.84
C PRO A 56 -5.32 -2.00 -14.40
N MET A 57 -4.26 -1.97 -15.22
CA MET A 57 -2.96 -2.53 -14.85
C MET A 57 -2.26 -1.69 -13.79
N ILE A 58 -2.34 -0.36 -13.90
CA ILE A 58 -1.84 0.57 -12.88
C ILE A 58 -2.66 0.39 -11.59
N ARG A 59 -4.00 0.39 -11.68
CA ARG A 59 -4.88 0.16 -10.52
C ARG A 59 -4.57 -1.15 -9.80
N GLY A 60 -4.43 -2.26 -10.53
CA GLY A 60 -4.14 -3.55 -9.91
C GLY A 60 -2.72 -3.64 -9.32
N LEU A 61 -1.73 -3.02 -9.97
CA LEU A 61 -0.36 -2.95 -9.46
C LEU A 61 -0.28 -2.14 -8.16
N SER A 62 -0.93 -0.99 -8.11
CA SER A 62 -0.95 -0.13 -6.94
C SER A 62 -1.67 -0.81 -5.78
N LEU A 63 -2.82 -1.43 -6.01
CA LEU A 63 -3.52 -2.24 -5.00
C LEU A 63 -2.67 -3.33 -4.38
N ARG A 64 -1.98 -4.12 -5.23
CA ARG A 64 -1.11 -5.21 -4.78
C ARG A 64 0.03 -4.68 -3.92
N SER A 65 0.64 -3.57 -4.34
CA SER A 65 1.77 -2.94 -3.64
C SER A 65 1.32 -2.38 -2.30
N LEU A 66 0.20 -1.65 -2.30
CA LEU A 66 -0.41 -1.04 -1.12
C LEU A 66 -0.76 -2.09 -0.06
N CYS A 67 -1.38 -3.21 -0.45
CA CYS A 67 -1.70 -4.31 0.47
C CYS A 67 -0.47 -5.13 0.92
N SER A 68 0.71 -4.86 0.39
CA SER A 68 1.96 -5.53 0.78
C SER A 68 2.83 -4.69 1.72
N LEU A 69 2.52 -3.40 1.88
CA LEU A 69 3.19 -2.52 2.83
C LEU A 69 2.87 -2.93 4.28
N ARG A 70 3.84 -2.83 5.18
CA ARG A 70 3.71 -3.18 6.60
C ARG A 70 3.66 -1.93 7.49
N VAL A 71 2.85 -0.97 7.10
CA VAL A 71 2.68 0.31 7.83
C VAL A 71 1.62 0.13 8.93
N LYS A 72 1.84 0.75 10.09
CA LYS A 72 0.85 0.76 11.18
C LYS A 72 -0.44 1.40 10.68
N ASN A 73 -1.59 0.86 11.09
CA ASN A 73 -2.92 1.35 10.74
C ASN A 73 -3.23 1.34 9.23
N LEU A 74 -2.51 0.56 8.40
CA LEU A 74 -2.81 0.40 6.98
C LEU A 74 -4.29 0.07 6.71
N VAL A 75 -4.90 -0.75 7.57
CA VAL A 75 -6.32 -1.12 7.48
C VAL A 75 -7.23 0.11 7.48
N GLU A 76 -6.96 1.12 8.30
CA GLU A 76 -7.76 2.36 8.37
C GLU A 76 -7.76 3.13 7.05
N TYR A 77 -6.63 3.14 6.34
CA TYR A 77 -6.49 3.78 5.02
C TYR A 77 -7.20 3.04 3.89
N LEU A 78 -7.38 1.72 4.03
CA LEU A 78 -7.86 0.87 2.92
C LEU A 78 -9.33 0.47 3.05
N VAL A 79 -9.87 0.36 4.27
CA VAL A 79 -11.24 -0.16 4.48
C VAL A 79 -12.30 0.63 3.72
N GLY A 80 -12.16 1.96 3.65
CA GLY A 80 -13.08 2.81 2.88
C GLY A 80 -13.07 2.51 1.38
N SER A 81 -11.88 2.30 0.82
CA SER A 81 -11.67 2.14 -0.62
C SER A 81 -11.89 0.71 -1.13
N LEU A 82 -11.71 -0.31 -0.28
CA LEU A 82 -11.87 -1.73 -0.64
C LEU A 82 -13.24 -2.04 -1.25
N ARG A 83 -14.31 -1.42 -0.74
CA ARG A 83 -15.67 -1.64 -1.27
C ARG A 83 -15.81 -1.18 -2.72
N THR A 84 -15.15 -0.07 -3.06
CA THR A 84 -15.13 0.49 -4.41
C THR A 84 -14.33 -0.43 -5.34
N TRP A 85 -13.14 -0.86 -4.91
CA TRP A 85 -12.26 -1.71 -5.73
C TRP A 85 -12.80 -3.13 -5.93
N LEU A 86 -13.57 -3.68 -4.98
CA LEU A 86 -14.28 -4.95 -5.17
C LEU A 86 -15.37 -4.88 -6.25
N ARG A 87 -15.84 -3.68 -6.57
CA ARG A 87 -16.85 -3.40 -7.60
C ARG A 87 -16.24 -2.80 -8.87
N ASP A 88 -14.91 -2.86 -9.02
CA ASP A 88 -14.23 -2.37 -10.22
C ASP A 88 -14.74 -3.08 -11.48
N SER A 89 -14.80 -2.37 -12.60
CA SER A 89 -15.27 -2.90 -13.88
C SER A 89 -14.35 -4.01 -14.41
N ASN A 90 -13.05 -3.92 -14.14
CA ASN A 90 -12.05 -4.86 -14.61
C ASN A 90 -11.87 -6.07 -13.66
N SER A 91 -11.85 -7.29 -14.21
CA SER A 91 -11.70 -8.52 -13.43
C SER A 91 -10.36 -8.63 -12.72
N TYR A 92 -9.26 -8.14 -13.32
CA TYR A 92 -7.94 -8.16 -12.71
C TYR A 92 -7.89 -7.33 -11.43
N VAL A 93 -8.50 -6.15 -11.44
CA VAL A 93 -8.56 -5.27 -10.27
C VAL A 93 -9.35 -5.92 -9.13
N ARG A 94 -10.49 -6.57 -9.45
CA ARG A 94 -11.28 -7.30 -8.45
C ARG A 94 -10.50 -8.48 -7.84
N GLU A 95 -9.76 -9.23 -8.66
CA GLU A 95 -8.90 -10.34 -8.20
C GLU A 95 -7.80 -9.84 -7.25
N MET A 96 -7.12 -8.76 -7.62
CA MET A 96 -6.09 -8.15 -6.77
C MET A 96 -6.68 -7.61 -5.46
N THR A 97 -7.88 -7.02 -5.50
CA THR A 97 -8.58 -6.54 -4.32
C THR A 97 -8.96 -7.67 -3.37
N ALA A 98 -9.49 -8.78 -3.89
CA ALA A 98 -9.82 -9.95 -3.08
C ALA A 98 -8.58 -10.54 -2.38
N THR A 99 -7.46 -10.63 -3.13
CA THR A 99 -6.17 -11.06 -2.58
C THR A 99 -5.65 -10.10 -1.51
N GLY A 100 -5.79 -8.79 -1.74
CA GLY A 100 -5.44 -7.75 -0.78
C GLY A 100 -6.26 -7.83 0.51
N ALA A 101 -7.58 -7.97 0.40
CA ALA A 101 -8.48 -8.12 1.54
C ALA A 101 -8.13 -9.35 2.39
N LEU A 102 -7.78 -10.48 1.76
CA LEU A 102 -7.28 -11.68 2.46
C LEU A 102 -6.00 -11.38 3.25
N LYS A 103 -5.05 -10.64 2.67
CA LYS A 103 -3.82 -10.24 3.40
C LYS A 103 -4.15 -9.36 4.59
N LEU A 104 -5.04 -8.39 4.42
CA LEU A 104 -5.46 -7.47 5.49
C LEU A 104 -6.16 -8.20 6.64
N TYR A 105 -6.95 -9.24 6.34
CA TYR A 105 -7.59 -10.08 7.36
C TYR A 105 -6.58 -10.82 8.25
N HIS A 106 -5.42 -11.17 7.71
CA HIS A 106 -4.36 -11.84 8.46
C HIS A 106 -3.43 -10.87 9.21
N ILE A 107 -3.61 -9.56 9.05
CA ILE A 107 -2.89 -8.59 9.87
C ILE A 107 -3.50 -8.64 11.27
N PRO A 108 -2.75 -9.04 12.31
CA PRO A 108 -3.28 -9.05 13.67
C PRO A 108 -3.75 -7.63 14.01
N PRO A 109 -4.92 -7.47 14.66
CA PRO A 109 -5.36 -6.16 15.10
C PRO A 109 -4.22 -5.54 15.92
N SER A 110 -3.83 -4.31 15.54
CA SER A 110 -2.88 -3.52 16.30
C SER A 110 -3.26 -3.61 17.78
N PRO A 111 -2.33 -3.89 18.72
CA PRO A 111 -2.68 -3.87 20.13
C PRO A 111 -3.19 -2.46 20.46
N CYS A 112 -4.51 -2.35 20.62
CA CYS A 112 -5.17 -1.15 21.13
C CYS A 112 -4.65 -0.92 22.55
N ASN A 113 -3.62 -0.09 22.70
CA ASN A 113 -3.13 0.38 24.00
C ASN A 113 -4.11 1.35 24.71
N ILE A 114 -5.42 1.27 24.43
CA ILE A 114 -6.45 2.11 25.04
C ILE A 114 -7.14 1.38 26.21
N ILE A 115 -6.89 0.08 26.40
CA ILE A 115 -7.44 -0.67 27.55
C ILE A 115 -6.31 -1.38 28.28
N GLN A 116 -5.53 -0.63 29.07
CA GLN A 116 -4.93 -1.26 30.25
C GLN A 116 -6.09 -1.53 31.22
N PRO A 117 -6.37 -2.79 31.60
CA PRO A 117 -7.28 -3.04 32.71
C PRO A 117 -6.66 -2.38 33.95
N MET A 118 -7.45 -1.57 34.64
CA MET A 118 -7.10 -1.05 35.96
C MET A 118 -6.76 -2.26 36.84
N HIS A 119 -5.48 -2.40 37.17
CA HIS A 119 -5.02 -3.37 38.16
C HIS A 119 -5.69 -3.01 39.49
N ASN A 120 -6.52 -3.95 39.99
CA ASN A 120 -6.81 -4.06 41.42
C ASN A 120 -5.55 -4.45 42.19
#